data_AF-A0A3L6RNG2-F1
#
_entry.id   AF-A0A3L6RNG2-F1
#
_cell.length_a   1.000
_cell.length_b   1.000
_cell.length_c   1.000
_cell.angle_alpha   90.00
_cell.angle_beta   90.00
_cell.angle_gamma   90.00
#
_symmetry.space_group_name_H-M   'P 1'
#
loop_
_entity.id
_entity.type
_entity.pdbx_description
1 polymer ?
#
loop_
_entity_poly.entity_id
_entity_poly.type
_entity_poly.pdbx_seq_one_letter_code
_entity_poly.pdbx_strand_id
1 'polypeptide(L)'
;MALVKKGTGAVLLAAALMAILLLLSAASLYPSMMTPTRASRHQRRQQQHARTIYYQTYTIILRKPPNANAMDEDAHRRWHQSFLPSILTDSGEPRLLDSYYR
;
A
#
# COMPACT_ATOMS: atom_id res chain seq x y z
N MET A 1 -24.62 12.64 65.16
CA MET A 1 -23.70 11.82 64.35
C MET A 1 -24.40 11.43 63.06
N ALA A 2 -23.92 11.90 61.90
CA ALA A 2 -24.13 11.27 60.58
C ALA A 2 -23.33 12.05 59.51
N LEU A 3 -22.02 11.83 59.45
CA LEU A 3 -21.20 12.30 58.32
C LEU A 3 -21.26 11.22 57.23
N VAL A 4 -22.29 11.27 56.39
CA VAL A 4 -22.38 10.41 55.21
C VAL A 4 -21.45 10.98 54.14
N LYS A 5 -20.25 10.40 54.04
CA LYS A 5 -19.24 10.71 53.02
C LYS A 5 -19.66 10.11 51.66
N LYS A 6 -20.70 10.68 51.05
CA LYS A 6 -21.16 10.36 49.68
C LYS A 6 -20.41 11.26 48.69
N GLY A 7 -19.25 10.84 48.21
CA GLY A 7 -18.55 11.60 47.18
C GLY A 7 -17.29 10.94 46.63
N THR A 8 -16.64 10.08 47.41
CA THR A 8 -15.39 9.43 47.01
C THR A 8 -15.58 8.31 45.99
N GLY A 9 -16.70 7.58 46.04
CA GLY A 9 -16.94 6.43 45.14
C GLY A 9 -17.10 6.81 43.66
N ALA A 10 -17.81 7.89 43.38
CA ALA A 10 -18.03 8.36 42.00
C ALA A 10 -16.73 8.91 41.37
N VAL A 11 -15.91 9.60 42.17
CA VAL A 11 -14.62 10.14 41.73
C VAL A 11 -13.63 9.00 41.45
N LEU A 12 -13.60 7.96 42.29
CA LEU A 12 -12.76 6.77 42.06
C LEU A 12 -13.20 5.99 40.83
N LEU A 13 -14.51 5.86 40.58
CA LEU A 13 -15.03 5.20 39.39
C LEU A 13 -14.69 5.98 38.11
N ALA A 14 -14.84 7.31 38.13
CA ALA A 14 -14.45 8.16 37.02
C ALA A 14 -12.94 8.09 36.75
N ALA A 15 -12.11 8.12 37.80
CA ALA A 15 -10.65 7.98 37.67
C ALA A 15 -10.26 6.61 37.09
N ALA A 16 -10.91 5.53 37.51
CA ALA A 16 -10.67 4.18 36.99
C ALA A 16 -11.06 4.08 35.50
N LEU A 17 -12.21 4.64 35.10
CA LEU A 17 -12.62 4.69 33.69
C LEU A 17 -11.64 5.49 32.83
N MET A 18 -11.15 6.62 33.32
CA MET A 18 -10.14 7.42 32.62
C MET A 18 -8.82 6.67 32.48
N ALA A 19 -8.38 5.93 33.50
CA ALA A 19 -7.17 5.12 33.43
C ALA A 19 -7.30 3.98 32.41
N ILE A 20 -8.46 3.32 32.35
CA ILE A 20 -8.75 2.27 31.35
C ILE A 20 -8.71 2.85 29.93
N LEU A 21 -9.36 3.99 29.70
CA LEU A 21 -9.34 4.67 28.40
C LEU A 21 -7.92 5.09 27.98
N LEU A 22 -7.08 5.55 28.93
CA LEU A 22 -5.69 5.90 28.68
C LEU A 22 -4.85 4.68 28.24
N LEU A 23 -5.06 3.55 28.92
CA LEU A 23 -4.38 2.27 28.60
C LEU A 23 -4.81 1.72 27.23
N LEU A 24 -6.10 1.84 26.87
CA LEU A 24 -6.57 1.45 25.53
C LEU A 24 -5.98 2.34 24.42
N SER A 25 -5.72 3.62 24.70
CA SER A 25 -5.13 4.56 23.72
C SER A 25 -3.65 4.23 23.42
N ALA A 26 -2.88 3.81 24.42
CA ALA A 26 -1.49 3.40 24.24
C ALA A 26 -1.33 2.11 23.39
N ALA A 27 -2.35 1.25 23.35
CA ALA A 27 -2.35 0.02 22.56
C ALA A 27 -2.63 0.26 21.06
N SER A 28 -2.95 1.48 20.61
CA SER A 28 -3.18 1.79 19.19
C SER A 28 -1.90 2.12 18.41
N LEU A 29 -0.74 2.09 19.06
CA LEU A 29 0.57 2.28 18.44
C LEU A 29 1.29 0.94 18.22
N TYR A 30 0.58 -0.05 17.67
CA TYR A 30 1.28 -1.10 16.93
C TYR A 30 1.42 -0.61 15.49
N PRO A 31 2.64 -0.30 14.99
CA PRO A 31 2.84 -0.28 13.56
C PRO A 31 2.59 -1.71 13.08
N SER A 32 1.39 -1.93 12.56
CA SER A 32 1.11 -3.12 11.77
C SER A 32 2.20 -3.17 10.70
N MET A 33 3.02 -4.24 10.72
CA MET A 33 3.82 -4.64 9.57
C MET A 33 2.84 -5.03 8.46
N MET A 34 2.18 -4.03 7.92
CA MET A 34 1.29 -4.12 6.82
C MET A 34 2.20 -4.00 5.61
N THR A 35 2.36 -5.13 4.95
CA THR A 35 2.79 -5.24 3.57
C THR A 35 2.22 -4.06 2.76
N PRO A 36 2.93 -3.51 1.76
CA PRO A 36 2.48 -2.33 1.05
C PRO A 36 1.19 -2.63 0.27
N THR A 37 0.06 -2.42 0.92
CA THR A 37 -1.28 -2.51 0.35
C THR A 37 -1.47 -1.29 -0.54
N ARG A 38 -1.67 -1.56 -1.83
CA ARG A 38 -2.12 -0.73 -2.98
C ARG A 38 -2.67 0.70 -2.77
N ALA A 39 -3.20 1.04 -1.59
CA ALA A 39 -3.81 2.32 -1.27
C ALA A 39 -2.82 3.49 -1.18
N SER A 40 -1.59 3.28 -0.67
CA SER A 40 -0.58 4.34 -0.55
C SER A 40 -0.08 4.88 -1.90
N ARG A 41 -0.28 4.12 -2.98
CA ARG A 41 0.05 4.54 -4.35
C ARG A 41 -0.96 5.55 -4.92
N HIS A 42 -2.18 5.60 -4.40
CA HIS A 42 -3.22 6.52 -4.85
C HIS A 42 -3.02 7.94 -4.32
N GLN A 43 -2.51 8.11 -3.09
CA GLN A 43 -2.39 9.44 -2.48
C GLN A 43 -1.21 10.25 -3.03
N ARG A 44 -0.11 9.59 -3.43
CA ARG A 44 1.03 10.26 -4.06
C ARG A 44 0.74 10.77 -5.48
N ARG A 45 -0.34 10.32 -6.12
CA ARG A 45 -0.72 10.68 -7.50
C ARG A 45 -1.40 12.05 -7.64
N GLN A 46 -1.86 12.68 -6.55
CA GLN A 46 -2.68 13.90 -6.65
C GLN A 46 -1.91 15.23 -6.56
N GLN A 47 -0.60 15.22 -6.28
CA GLN A 47 0.15 16.46 -5.99
C GLN A 47 1.05 17.00 -7.12
N GLN A 48 0.97 16.49 -8.35
CA GLN A 48 1.74 17.03 -9.49
C GLN A 48 0.83 17.69 -10.52
N HIS A 49 0.68 19.01 -10.42
CA HIS A 49 0.12 19.86 -11.48
C HIS A 49 1.15 19.99 -12.62
N ALA A 50 1.02 19.17 -13.66
CA ALA A 50 1.70 19.30 -14.96
C ALA A 50 0.89 18.50 -15.97
N ARG A 51 0.69 19.03 -17.19
CA ARG A 51 -0.07 18.45 -18.33
C ARG A 51 -0.49 17.00 -18.09
N THR A 52 -1.78 16.75 -17.88
CA THR A 52 -2.24 15.40 -17.53
C THR A 52 -2.10 14.47 -18.73
N ILE A 53 -0.91 13.88 -18.88
CA ILE A 53 -0.66 12.79 -19.81
C ILE A 53 -1.20 11.54 -19.11
N TYR A 54 -2.38 11.09 -19.54
CA TYR A 54 -2.97 9.86 -19.05
C TYR A 54 -2.35 8.68 -19.79
N TYR A 55 -1.67 7.80 -19.05
CA TYR A 55 -1.21 6.53 -19.58
C TYR A 55 -2.34 5.51 -19.49
N GLN A 56 -2.62 4.85 -20.62
CA GLN A 56 -3.55 3.74 -20.70
C GLN A 56 -2.79 2.42 -20.52
N THR A 57 -3.34 1.51 -19.73
CA THR A 57 -2.81 0.15 -19.60
C THR A 57 -3.42 -0.76 -20.65
N TYR A 58 -2.58 -1.57 -21.29
CA TYR A 58 -2.99 -2.57 -22.27
C TYR A 58 -2.40 -3.94 -21.91
N THR A 59 -3.11 -5.01 -22.23
CA THR A 59 -2.59 -6.37 -22.22
C THR A 59 -2.17 -6.74 -23.63
N ILE A 60 -0.89 -7.08 -23.81
CA ILE A 60 -0.33 -7.48 -25.11
C ILE A 60 -0.09 -8.99 -25.07
N ILE A 61 -0.66 -9.71 -26.04
CA ILE A 61 -0.48 -11.14 -26.19
C ILE A 61 0.58 -11.38 -27.27
N LEU A 62 1.65 -12.08 -26.91
CA LEU A 62 2.77 -12.39 -27.80
C LEU A 62 2.78 -13.87 -28.15
N ARG A 63 3.28 -14.21 -29.34
CA ARG A 63 3.57 -15.59 -29.68
C ARG A 63 4.86 -16.02 -29.00
N LYS A 64 4.80 -17.17 -28.32
CA LYS A 64 5.91 -17.75 -27.58
C LYS A 64 7.09 -18.07 -28.50
N PRO A 65 8.34 -17.66 -28.18
CA PRO A 65 9.50 -17.99 -28.98
C PRO A 65 9.87 -19.48 -28.78
N PRO A 66 10.57 -20.12 -29.74
CA PRO A 66 10.85 -21.55 -29.70
C PRO A 66 11.56 -22.03 -28.43
N ASN A 67 12.42 -21.18 -27.85
CA ASN A 67 13.24 -21.46 -26.67
C ASN A 67 12.63 -20.95 -25.36
N ALA A 68 11.38 -20.50 -25.35
CA ALA A 68 10.75 -19.91 -24.17
C ALA A 68 10.69 -20.82 -22.94
N ASN A 69 10.65 -22.15 -23.12
CA ASN A 69 10.67 -23.08 -21.98
C ASN A 69 12.02 -23.12 -21.26
N ALA A 70 13.09 -22.72 -21.93
CA ALA A 70 14.44 -22.68 -21.36
C ALA A 70 14.76 -21.31 -20.72
N MET A 71 13.91 -20.30 -20.91
CA MET A 71 14.10 -18.97 -20.35
C MET A 71 13.61 -18.95 -18.90
N ASP A 72 14.45 -18.40 -18.02
CA ASP A 72 14.01 -18.02 -16.67
C ASP A 72 13.08 -16.80 -16.69
N GLU A 73 12.50 -16.48 -15.54
CA GLU A 73 11.56 -15.38 -15.37
C GLU A 73 12.14 -14.03 -15.80
N ASP A 74 13.40 -13.77 -15.45
CA ASP A 74 14.07 -12.51 -15.78
C ASP A 74 14.34 -12.40 -17.28
N ALA A 75 14.74 -13.49 -17.93
CA ALA A 75 14.92 -13.56 -19.37
C ALA A 75 13.59 -13.35 -20.10
N HIS A 76 12.49 -13.93 -19.60
CA HIS A 76 11.14 -13.68 -20.12
C HIS A 76 10.74 -12.22 -20.00
N ARG A 77 10.94 -11.64 -18.81
CA ARG A 77 10.62 -10.24 -18.56
C ARG A 77 11.45 -9.31 -19.46
N ARG A 78 12.76 -9.55 -19.61
CA ARG A 78 13.63 -8.80 -20.54
C ARG A 78 13.18 -8.94 -21.98
N TRP A 79 12.77 -10.14 -22.40
CA TRP A 79 12.23 -10.36 -23.74
C TRP A 79 10.92 -9.60 -23.97
N HIS A 80 9.97 -9.59 -23.02
CA HIS A 80 8.76 -8.77 -23.12
C HIS A 80 9.07 -7.27 -23.17
N GLN A 81 10.03 -6.79 -22.38
CA GLN A 81 10.47 -5.39 -22.40
C GLN A 81 11.04 -4.97 -23.76
N SER A 82 11.64 -5.90 -24.52
CA SER A 82 12.24 -5.60 -25.82
C SER A 82 11.22 -5.16 -26.89
N PHE A 83 9.92 -5.44 -26.70
CA PHE A 83 8.85 -4.99 -27.58
C PHE A 83 8.32 -3.60 -27.22
N LEU A 84 8.73 -3.04 -26.09
CA LEU A 84 8.29 -1.71 -25.66
C LEU A 84 9.21 -0.64 -26.26
N PRO A 85 8.67 0.55 -26.60
CA PRO A 85 9.47 1.63 -27.18
C PRO A 85 10.52 2.19 -26.21
N SER A 86 10.30 2.04 -24.91
CA SER A 86 11.26 2.39 -23.86
C SER A 86 10.92 1.66 -22.56
N ILE A 87 11.84 1.69 -21.60
CA ILE A 87 11.62 1.09 -20.28
C ILE A 87 10.69 1.96 -19.42
N LEU A 88 10.81 3.29 -19.54
CA LEU A 88 10.07 4.26 -18.76
C LEU A 88 9.14 5.10 -19.65
N THR A 89 8.01 5.51 -19.10
CA THR A 89 7.16 6.55 -19.68
C THR A 89 7.85 7.90 -19.61
N ASP A 90 7.25 8.91 -20.24
CA ASP A 90 7.76 10.29 -20.18
C ASP A 90 7.63 10.88 -18.75
N SER A 91 6.81 10.23 -17.90
CA SER A 91 6.69 10.54 -16.47
C SER A 91 7.66 9.75 -15.59
N GLY A 92 8.55 8.94 -16.17
CA GLY A 92 9.53 8.12 -15.44
C GLY A 92 8.94 6.86 -14.79
N GLU A 93 7.69 6.50 -15.09
CA GLU A 93 7.06 5.28 -14.57
C GLU A 93 7.43 4.07 -15.45
N PRO A 94 7.55 2.85 -14.90
CA PRO A 94 7.80 1.65 -15.71
C PRO A 94 6.70 1.44 -16.76
N ARG A 95 7.09 1.22 -18.03
CA ARG A 95 6.13 0.86 -19.10
C ARG A 95 5.64 -0.58 -18.98
N LEU A 96 6.47 -1.49 -18.49
CA LEU A 96 6.06 -2.87 -18.19
C LEU A 96 5.64 -2.97 -16.72
N LEU A 97 4.35 -3.17 -16.48
CA LEU A 97 3.80 -3.34 -15.14
C LEU A 97 3.92 -4.80 -14.68
N ASP A 98 3.48 -5.73 -15.51
CA ASP A 98 3.42 -7.16 -15.22
C ASP A 98 3.87 -7.98 -16.44
N SER A 99 4.39 -9.18 -16.19
CA SER A 99 4.93 -10.09 -17.20
C SER A 99 4.51 -11.52 -16.88
N TYR A 100 3.81 -12.18 -17.81
CA TYR A 100 3.31 -13.55 -17.64
C TYR A 100 4.00 -14.48 -18.65
N TYR A 101 4.54 -15.60 -18.17
CA TYR A 101 5.34 -16.51 -19.00
C TYR A 101 4.95 -17.99 -18.86
N ARG A 102 3.90 -18.28 -18.09
CA ARG A 102 3.43 -19.63 -17.79
C ARG A 102 1.95 -19.79 -18.18
#